data_AF-A0ABD1XAI9-F1
#
_entry.id   AF-A0ABD1XAI9-F1
#
_cell.length_a   1.000
_cell.length_b   1.000
_cell.length_c   1.000
_cell.angle_alpha   90.00
_cell.angle_beta   90.00
_cell.angle_gamma   90.00
#
_symmetry.space_group_name_H-M   'P 1'
#
loop_
_entity.id
_entity.type
_entity.pdbx_description
1 polymer ?
#
loop_
_entity_poly.entity_id
_entity_poly.type
_entity_poly.pdbx_seq_one_letter_code
_entity_poly.pdbx_strand_id
1 'polypeptide(L)'
;MDRDLAIEVISDRKYFPVYQNYCKGSCYADEHYLPTFVSMRFGQRNSNRSLTWVDWSKGGAHPAKFIRTHVTPEFLEKLRNGRKCEYNGKKSNVCFLFARKFTPNALDRLLRFAPKVMQFNI
;
A
#
# COMPACT_ATOMS: atom_id res chain seq x y z
N MET A 1 -9.66 5.05 1.71
CA MET A 1 -10.82 5.55 0.96
C MET A 1 -12.04 4.92 1.60
N ASP A 2 -12.84 5.74 2.26
CA ASP A 2 -14.17 5.33 2.73
C ASP A 2 -15.21 5.55 1.62
N ARG A 3 -16.46 5.18 1.89
CA ARG A 3 -17.56 5.23 0.92
C ARG A 3 -17.81 6.66 0.42
N ASP A 4 -17.81 7.64 1.31
CA ASP A 4 -18.13 9.03 0.95
C ASP A 4 -17.05 9.61 0.05
N LEU A 5 -15.77 9.37 0.37
CA LEU A 5 -14.67 9.78 -0.51
C LEU A 5 -14.72 9.07 -1.87
N ALA A 6 -15.14 7.80 -1.91
CA ALA A 6 -15.30 7.09 -3.18
C ALA A 6 -16.39 7.71 -4.06
N ILE A 7 -17.51 8.13 -3.47
CA ILE A 7 -18.59 8.84 -4.18
C ILE A 7 -18.07 10.14 -4.80
N GLU A 8 -17.32 10.94 -4.02
CA GLU A 8 -16.71 12.17 -4.52
C GLU A 8 -15.81 11.92 -5.73
N VAL A 9 -14.97 10.90 -5.66
CA VAL A 9 -14.08 10.50 -6.77
C VAL A 9 -14.86 10.11 -8.03
N ILE A 10 -15.88 9.25 -7.93
CA ILE A 10 -16.62 8.79 -9.12
C ILE A 10 -17.56 9.86 -9.70
N SER A 11 -17.95 10.84 -8.88
CA SER A 11 -18.81 11.96 -9.28
C SER A 11 -18.03 13.13 -9.89
N ASP A 12 -16.70 13.10 -9.89
CA ASP A 12 -15.88 14.22 -10.36
C ASP A 12 -16.05 14.46 -11.87
N ARG A 13 -16.74 15.55 -12.20
CA ARG A 13 -16.93 16.04 -13.58
C ARG A 13 -16.00 17.18 -13.94
N LYS A 14 -15.11 17.61 -13.03
CA LYS A 14 -14.25 18.78 -13.24
C LYS A 14 -12.80 18.39 -13.47
N TYR A 15 -12.19 17.61 -12.57
CA TYR A 15 -10.74 17.37 -12.63
C TYR A 15 -10.41 16.08 -13.39
N PHE A 16 -11.21 15.03 -13.26
CA PHE A 16 -10.99 13.80 -14.02
C PHE A 16 -11.03 14.02 -15.54
N PRO A 17 -11.99 14.77 -16.12
CA PRO A 17 -11.97 15.07 -17.55
C PRO A 17 -10.74 15.87 -17.98
N VAL A 18 -10.28 16.81 -17.16
CA VAL A 18 -9.02 17.54 -17.41
C VAL A 18 -7.84 16.58 -17.41
N TYR A 19 -7.74 15.70 -16.41
CA TYR A 19 -6.72 14.66 -16.38
C TYR A 19 -6.77 13.80 -17.66
N GLN A 20 -7.93 13.30 -18.08
CA GLN A 20 -8.08 12.51 -19.32
C GLN A 20 -7.70 13.29 -20.59
N ASN A 21 -8.00 14.59 -20.64
CA ASN A 21 -7.72 15.43 -21.80
C ASN A 21 -6.23 15.77 -21.92
N TYR A 22 -5.51 15.95 -20.81
CA TYR A 22 -4.12 16.42 -20.84
C TYR A 22 -3.07 15.35 -20.50
N CYS A 23 -3.42 14.28 -19.77
CA CYS A 23 -2.54 13.13 -19.59
C CYS A 23 -2.57 12.26 -20.86
N LYS A 24 -1.53 12.35 -21.69
CA LYS A 24 -1.39 11.58 -22.95
C LYS A 24 -0.25 10.56 -22.96
N GLY A 25 0.50 10.44 -21.87
CA GLY A 25 1.69 9.58 -21.76
C GLY A 25 1.65 8.67 -20.54
N SER A 26 2.81 8.48 -19.91
CA SER A 26 3.01 7.64 -18.72
C SER A 26 2.37 8.21 -17.45
N CYS A 27 1.05 8.42 -17.45
CA CYS A 27 0.31 8.75 -16.26
C CYS A 27 -0.84 7.76 -16.03
N TYR A 28 -0.85 7.21 -14.82
CA TYR A 28 -1.81 6.25 -14.32
C TYR A 28 -2.78 6.95 -13.37
N ALA A 29 -4.09 6.78 -13.57
CA ALA A 29 -5.11 7.54 -12.84
C ALA A 29 -5.08 7.25 -11.33
N ASP A 30 -4.80 5.99 -10.97
CA ASP A 30 -4.65 5.53 -9.61
C ASP A 30 -3.38 6.04 -8.92
N GLU A 31 -2.30 6.28 -9.68
CA GLU A 31 -1.03 6.79 -9.14
C GLU A 31 -0.89 8.32 -9.20
N HIS A 32 -1.65 9.01 -10.06
CA HIS A 32 -1.53 10.46 -10.26
C HIS A 32 -2.82 11.22 -9.99
N TYR A 33 -3.92 10.87 -10.66
CA TYR A 33 -5.19 11.60 -10.52
C TYR A 33 -5.77 11.46 -9.11
N LEU A 34 -5.95 10.23 -8.63
CA LEU A 34 -6.51 9.97 -7.29
C LEU A 34 -5.76 10.69 -6.18
N PRO A 35 -4.42 10.56 -6.03
CA PRO A 35 -3.71 11.26 -4.96
C PRO A 35 -3.77 12.78 -5.12
N THR A 36 -3.76 13.31 -6.35
CA THR A 36 -3.89 14.75 -6.61
C THR A 36 -5.26 15.26 -6.16
N PHE A 37 -6.34 14.62 -6.61
CA PHE A 37 -7.71 14.99 -6.26
C PHE A 37 -7.94 14.92 -4.75
N VAL A 38 -7.53 13.82 -4.11
CA VAL A 38 -7.64 13.63 -2.67
C VAL A 38 -6.83 14.67 -1.90
N SER A 39 -5.60 14.97 -2.32
CA SER A 39 -4.77 15.99 -1.66
C SER A 39 -5.37 17.39 -1.78
N MET A 40 -5.89 17.75 -2.96
CA MET A 40 -6.46 19.07 -3.22
C MET A 40 -7.79 19.30 -2.50
N ARG A 41 -8.67 18.29 -2.43
CA ARG A 41 -10.05 18.46 -1.94
C ARG A 41 -10.27 17.89 -0.53
N PHE A 42 -9.48 16.89 -0.14
CA PHE A 42 -9.67 16.11 1.09
C PHE A 42 -8.37 15.92 1.88
N GLY A 43 -7.39 16.83 1.73
CA GLY A 43 -6.06 16.72 2.35
C GLY A 43 -6.09 16.48 3.87
N GLN A 44 -7.02 17.12 4.59
CA GLN A 44 -7.20 16.91 6.04
C GLN A 44 -7.64 15.49 6.41
N ARG A 45 -8.28 14.76 5.49
CA ARG A 45 -8.69 13.36 5.65
C ARG A 45 -7.64 12.38 5.10
N ASN A 46 -6.55 12.88 4.51
CA ASN A 46 -5.50 12.05 3.92
C ASN A 46 -4.37 11.81 4.92
N SER A 47 -4.11 10.56 5.25
CA SER A 47 -3.00 10.19 6.13
C SER A 47 -1.61 10.25 5.48
N ASN A 48 -1.51 10.64 4.20
CA ASN A 48 -0.27 10.68 3.42
C ASN A 48 0.52 9.35 3.43
N ARG A 49 -0.20 8.24 3.53
CA ARG A 49 0.36 6.88 3.58
C ARG A 49 -0.65 5.85 3.07
N SER A 50 -0.15 4.70 2.64
CA SER A 50 -0.96 3.52 2.35
C SER A 50 -0.84 2.47 3.46
N LEU A 51 -1.72 1.47 3.41
CA LEU A 51 -1.70 0.31 4.32
C LEU A 51 -0.84 -0.85 3.81
N THR A 52 -0.21 -0.70 2.63
CA THR A 52 0.53 -1.78 1.97
C THR A 52 2.01 -1.46 1.93
N TRP A 53 2.81 -2.32 2.56
CA TRP A 53 4.27 -2.25 2.47
C TRP A 53 4.74 -2.70 1.09
N VAL A 54 5.69 -1.95 0.54
CA VAL A 54 6.30 -2.20 -0.76
C VAL A 54 7.80 -1.93 -0.66
N ASP A 55 8.59 -2.81 -1.26
CA ASP A 55 10.05 -2.63 -1.34
C ASP A 55 10.45 -2.00 -2.68
N TRP A 56 10.89 -0.75 -2.61
CA TRP A 56 11.41 0.03 -3.75
C TRP A 56 12.94 0.14 -3.75
N SER A 57 13.65 -0.59 -2.88
CA SER A 57 15.11 -0.50 -2.76
C SER A 57 15.88 -0.81 -4.05
N LYS A 58 15.25 -1.57 -4.96
CA LYS A 58 15.83 -1.92 -6.27
C LYS A 58 15.69 -0.84 -7.35
N GLY A 59 14.88 0.20 -7.10
CA GLY A 59 14.56 1.22 -8.09
C GLY A 59 13.73 0.70 -9.28
N GLY A 60 13.54 1.54 -10.29
CA GLY A 60 12.78 1.24 -11.50
C GLY A 60 11.26 1.42 -11.35
N ALA A 61 10.51 1.05 -12.39
CA ALA A 61 9.05 1.26 -12.46
C ALA A 61 8.23 0.25 -11.62
N HIS A 62 8.87 -0.80 -11.09
CA HIS A 62 8.18 -1.85 -10.35
C HIS A 62 8.93 -2.23 -9.07
N PRO A 63 8.19 -2.51 -7.99
CA PRO A 63 8.82 -2.87 -6.73
C PRO A 63 9.42 -4.27 -6.76
N ALA A 64 10.29 -4.55 -5.80
CA ALA A 64 10.92 -5.86 -5.64
C ALA A 64 9.87 -6.97 -5.48
N LYS A 65 10.23 -8.14 -6.04
CA LYS A 65 9.42 -9.36 -5.97
C LYS A 65 10.09 -10.38 -5.04
N PHE A 66 9.34 -10.92 -4.08
CA PHE A 66 9.78 -11.90 -3.12
C PHE A 66 9.38 -13.31 -3.56
N ILE A 67 10.38 -14.18 -3.72
CA ILE A 67 10.18 -15.59 -4.06
C ILE A 67 10.10 -16.45 -2.80
N ARG A 68 9.79 -17.74 -2.97
CA ARG A 68 9.72 -18.72 -1.88
C ARG A 68 10.90 -18.61 -0.90
N THR A 69 12.13 -18.57 -1.37
CA THR A 69 13.31 -18.55 -0.48
C THR A 69 13.40 -17.28 0.37
N HIS A 70 12.89 -16.15 -0.11
CA HIS A 70 12.89 -14.87 0.61
C HIS A 70 11.87 -14.81 1.75
N VAL A 71 10.84 -15.66 1.74
CA VAL A 71 9.83 -15.69 2.81
C VAL A 71 10.37 -16.52 3.97
N THR A 72 10.96 -15.88 4.98
CA THR A 72 11.42 -16.51 6.23
C THR A 72 10.66 -15.94 7.43
N PRO A 73 10.62 -16.64 8.58
CA PRO A 73 10.00 -16.10 9.79
C PRO A 73 10.60 -14.74 10.20
N GLU A 74 11.92 -14.59 10.10
CA GLU A 74 12.63 -13.36 10.44
C GLU A 74 12.25 -12.22 9.49
N PHE A 75 12.10 -12.51 8.20
CA PHE A 75 11.61 -11.53 7.23
C PHE A 75 10.19 -11.08 7.55
N LEU A 76 9.29 -12.01 7.87
CA LEU A 76 7.89 -11.68 8.22
C LEU A 76 7.79 -10.91 9.54
N GLU A 77 8.60 -11.26 10.55
CA GLU A 77 8.71 -10.49 11.79
C GLU A 77 9.23 -9.08 11.54
N LYS A 78 10.25 -8.93 10.68
CA LYS A 78 10.75 -7.62 10.27
C LYS A 78 9.67 -6.79 9.55
N LEU A 79 8.81 -7.40 8.74
CA LEU A 79 7.69 -6.69 8.11
C LEU A 79 6.69 -6.16 9.13
N ARG A 80 6.45 -6.88 10.23
CA ARG A 80 5.49 -6.51 11.29
C ARG A 80 6.05 -5.50 12.28
N ASN A 81 7.29 -5.69 12.69
CA ASN A 81 7.88 -5.01 13.85
C ASN A 81 9.09 -4.14 13.50
N GLY A 82 9.59 -4.19 12.26
CA GLY A 82 10.83 -3.53 11.85
C GLY A 82 10.73 -2.03 11.58
N ARG A 83 9.55 -1.41 11.73
CA ARG A 83 9.35 0.03 11.54
C ARG A 83 8.43 0.60 12.61
N LYS A 84 8.75 1.82 13.06
CA LYS A 84 7.86 2.67 13.84
C LYS A 84 7.26 3.72 12.92
N CYS A 85 5.98 4.00 13.09
CA CYS A 85 5.27 5.04 12.36
C CYS A 85 4.19 5.65 13.25
N GLU A 86 3.62 6.75 12.78
CA GLU A 86 2.48 7.37 13.44
C GLU A 86 1.17 6.75 12.97
N TYR A 87 0.32 6.43 13.93
CA TYR A 87 -1.04 5.97 13.72
C TYR A 87 -1.96 6.76 14.66
N ASN A 88 -2.83 7.59 14.10
CA ASN A 88 -3.74 8.48 14.84
C ASN A 88 -3.03 9.32 15.92
N GLY A 89 -1.92 9.99 15.58
CA GLY A 89 -1.17 10.81 16.54
C GLY A 89 -0.27 10.04 17.50
N LYS A 90 -0.27 8.71 17.47
CA LYS A 90 0.49 7.86 18.40
C LYS A 90 1.56 7.05 17.67
N LYS A 91 2.73 6.88 18.30
CA LYS A 91 3.77 5.98 17.80
C LYS A 91 3.29 4.54 17.90
N SER A 92 3.38 3.80 16.80
CA SER A 92 2.98 2.40 16.69
C SER A 92 3.97 1.61 15.81
N ASN A 93 4.05 0.30 16.05
CA ASN A 93 4.75 -0.64 15.16
C ASN A 93 3.84 -1.12 14.01
N VAL A 94 2.52 -0.90 14.11
CA VAL A 94 1.53 -1.34 13.11
C VAL A 94 1.50 -0.34 11.96
N CYS A 95 2.45 -0.47 11.05
CA CYS A 95 2.57 0.44 9.91
C CYS A 95 1.85 -0.02 8.66
N PHE A 96 1.79 -1.32 8.43
CA PHE A 96 1.19 -1.86 7.23
C PHE A 96 0.35 -3.07 7.62
N LEU A 97 -0.79 -3.22 6.96
CA LEU A 97 -1.66 -4.38 7.12
C LEU A 97 -1.39 -5.41 6.01
N PHE A 98 -0.86 -4.96 4.88
CA PHE A 98 -0.56 -5.78 3.71
C PHE A 98 0.88 -5.58 3.26
N ALA A 99 1.39 -6.52 2.47
CA ALA A 99 2.70 -6.41 1.82
C ALA A 99 2.64 -6.97 0.40
N ARG A 100 3.45 -6.39 -0.51
CA ARG A 100 3.64 -6.88 -1.88
C ARG A 100 5.09 -6.62 -2.34
N LYS A 101 5.62 -7.30 -3.36
CA LYS A 101 5.00 -8.27 -4.29
C LYS A 101 5.55 -9.67 -4.04
N PHE A 102 4.68 -10.63 -3.80
CA PHE A 102 5.06 -12.05 -3.65
C PHE A 102 4.78 -12.80 -4.96
N THR A 103 5.65 -13.74 -5.34
CA THR A 103 5.34 -14.69 -6.42
C THR A 103 4.36 -15.77 -5.95
N PRO A 104 3.67 -16.46 -6.87
CA PRO A 104 2.80 -17.59 -6.51
C PRO A 104 3.51 -18.67 -5.69
N ASN A 105 4.79 -18.99 -6.01
CA ASN A 105 5.56 -20.00 -5.27
C ASN A 105 5.90 -19.60 -3.81
N ALA A 106 5.68 -18.34 -3.41
CA ALA A 106 5.86 -17.89 -2.03
C ALA A 106 4.71 -18.31 -1.10
N LEU A 107 3.55 -18.69 -1.66
CA LEU A 107 2.33 -18.99 -0.91
C LEU A 107 2.52 -20.08 0.15
N ASP A 108 3.18 -21.19 -0.20
CA ASP A 108 3.46 -22.31 0.73
C ASP A 108 4.12 -21.80 2.03
N ARG A 109 5.16 -20.97 1.91
CA ARG A 109 5.87 -20.46 3.11
C ARG A 109 5.11 -19.36 3.83
N LEU A 110 4.35 -18.53 3.12
CA LEU A 110 3.46 -17.55 3.74
C LEU A 110 2.43 -18.24 4.64
N LEU A 111 1.76 -19.27 4.14
CA LEU A 111 0.77 -20.04 4.91
C LEU A 111 1.43 -20.84 6.05
N ARG A 112 2.58 -21.46 5.79
CA ARG A 112 3.30 -22.25 6.80
C ARG A 112 3.77 -21.41 7.99
N PHE A 113 4.16 -20.15 7.77
CA PHE A 113 4.69 -19.28 8.82
C PHE A 113 3.66 -18.33 9.41
N ALA A 114 2.51 -18.13 8.75
CA ALA A 114 1.45 -17.26 9.26
C ALA A 114 1.05 -17.56 10.72
N PRO A 115 0.81 -18.83 11.15
CA PRO A 115 0.46 -19.10 12.55
C PRO A 115 1.56 -18.69 13.55
N LYS A 116 2.84 -18.83 13.17
CA LYS A 116 3.99 -18.52 14.03
C LYS A 116 4.14 -17.02 14.26
N VAL A 117 3.88 -16.23 13.23
CA VAL A 117 4.18 -14.79 13.19
C VAL A 117 2.93 -13.95 13.49
N MET A 118 1.73 -14.48 13.21
CA MET A 118 0.45 -13.82 13.49
C MET A 118 -0.19 -14.28 14.81
N GLN A 119 0.40 -15.25 15.50
CA GLN A 119 -0.04 -15.72 16.82
C GLN A 119 -1.50 -16.23 16.80
N PHE A 120 -1.92 -16.90 15.73
CA PHE A 120 -3.29 -17.43 15.59
C PHE A 120 -3.61 -18.57 16.55
N ASN A 121 -2.60 -19.22 17.10
CA ASN A 121 -2.74 -20.31 18.07
C ASN A 121 -2.08 -19.86 19.38
N ILE A 122 -2.90 -19.31 20.27
CA ILE A 122 -2.65 -19.41 21.72
C ILE A 122 -3.04 -20.84 22.14
#